data_AF-A0A2E6W7G8-F1
#
_entry.id   AF-A0A2E6W7G8-F1
#
_cell.length_a   1.000
_cell.length_b   1.000
_cell.length_c   1.000
_cell.angle_alpha   90.00
_cell.angle_beta   90.00
_cell.angle_gamma   90.00
#
_symmetry.space_group_name_H-M   'P 1'
#
loop_
_entity.id
_entity.type
_entity.pdbx_description
1 polymer ?
#
loop_
_entity_poly.entity_id
_entity_poly.type
_entity_poly.pdbx_seq_one_letter_code
_entity_poly.pdbx_strand_id
1 'polypeptide(L)'
;MTRTVPGSGAIIRPEFNSVFGVRAIFVENGGDGYDANDPPKLTIQNAGTPLREAVLRPIIQDSRILAVEILDPGEGYDPLRLKIESTDPGNLGARGKVFLNATGGIDYIQMTTLGDNYFDGTSAVIEGGGGSGSELVPVTGGVTGLVITREGRNYDLNDANVVISGGGGGDGATGTVTPNQFGKVTSITLTNTGEFFETAPIVQIIGGGGRGAAASADIDLGAITSIDLSNQGNGYTNSPKVIFARDTNLIRRQRNRQSLNSVVYNLTGLVSNVAPSDSTINVETTAAYAGSGKFLVGKEIVRYTGKTATSFTGLDRGINFRFDQKVTLDNLQDNAQGVSQYSFAVTDQVKRFVASATSRVAIVYDWDPIAHELYLTFEVDELAFIDGGNSADKTASIQFVGGSAQSSGTGVSPHVIIDSAGNDIVTFTEPLSAILNKAFEDDDELDGAGDGIIDLVNTGTEFENDTNLDGGIASSKYGIEEELGGQNITLFQAADKLYDGANPPQLATVVTAGVLGDGDTHVSLAAIAVRNRNASAFAVNEIVTGQTSGVTATFTGITAGDRDGEFILNVTGVTASNTAVKFAAGETIQGQGSGATGVHIFTEYTTRVRNEDD
;
A
#
# COMPACT_ATOMS: atom_id res chain seq x y z
N MET A 1 29.80 19.75 62.10
CA MET A 1 28.51 20.34 61.71
C MET A 1 28.49 20.44 60.21
N THR A 2 27.61 19.69 59.53
CA THR A 2 27.34 19.85 58.10
C THR A 2 26.78 21.26 57.89
N ARG A 3 27.51 22.11 57.19
CA ARG A 3 27.04 23.44 56.78
C ARG A 3 25.92 23.24 55.76
N THR A 4 24.73 23.72 56.06
CA THR A 4 23.61 23.75 55.11
C THR A 4 23.80 24.95 54.20
N VAL A 5 24.04 24.70 52.91
CA VAL A 5 24.13 25.74 51.88
C VAL A 5 22.73 25.97 51.29
N PRO A 6 22.31 27.23 51.00
CA PRO A 6 21.00 27.52 50.41
C PRO A 6 20.84 26.93 49.00
N GLY A 7 19.61 26.49 48.69
CA GLY A 7 19.18 26.09 47.35
C GLY A 7 19.02 24.57 47.16
N SER A 8 18.13 24.18 46.25
CA SER A 8 17.88 22.77 45.93
C SER A 8 17.31 22.58 44.52
N GLY A 9 17.26 21.34 44.05
CA GLY A 9 16.55 20.97 42.82
C GLY A 9 17.27 21.25 41.50
N ALA A 10 18.56 21.58 41.51
CA ALA A 10 19.32 21.70 40.27
C ALA A 10 19.63 20.33 39.68
N ILE A 11 19.46 20.20 38.37
CA ILE A 11 19.79 19.01 37.58
C ILE A 11 20.87 19.44 36.57
N ILE A 12 22.06 18.89 36.75
CA ILE A 12 23.23 19.16 35.91
C ILE A 12 23.78 17.85 35.34
N ARG A 13 24.19 17.86 34.08
CA ARG A 13 24.76 16.70 33.38
C ARG A 13 26.17 17.00 32.90
N PRO A 14 27.21 16.31 33.42
CA PRO A 14 28.56 16.42 32.90
C PRO A 14 28.72 15.66 31.57
N GLU A 15 29.62 16.16 30.73
CA GLU A 15 30.10 15.50 29.52
C GLU A 15 31.62 15.34 29.63
N PHE A 16 32.14 14.16 29.27
CA PHE A 16 33.54 13.81 29.46
C PHE A 16 34.32 13.85 28.13
N ASN A 17 35.62 14.16 28.21
CA ASN A 17 36.53 14.13 27.07
C ASN A 17 37.16 12.73 26.88
N SER A 18 38.05 12.58 25.90
CA SER A 18 38.73 11.32 25.57
C SER A 18 39.69 10.79 26.66
N VAL A 19 40.07 11.62 27.63
CA VAL A 19 40.88 11.25 28.81
C VAL A 19 39.99 11.11 30.06
N PHE A 20 38.67 11.10 29.85
CA PHE A 20 37.66 11.06 30.89
C PHE A 20 37.76 12.17 31.95
N GLY A 21 38.22 13.37 31.55
CA GLY A 21 38.03 14.61 32.30
C GLY A 21 36.72 15.31 31.90
N VAL A 22 36.17 16.15 32.78
CA VAL A 22 34.94 16.90 32.52
C VAL A 22 35.20 17.96 31.44
N ARG A 23 34.56 17.81 30.29
CA ARG A 23 34.64 18.72 29.15
C ARG A 23 33.63 19.86 29.27
N ALA A 24 32.41 19.54 29.64
CA ALA A 24 31.29 20.47 29.72
C ALA A 24 30.30 20.03 30.79
N ILE A 25 29.51 20.96 31.33
CA ILE A 25 28.38 20.66 32.20
C ILE A 25 27.16 21.39 31.68
N PHE A 26 26.13 20.63 31.35
CA PHE A 26 24.84 21.16 30.92
C PHE A 26 23.93 21.31 32.14
N VAL A 27 23.38 22.51 32.32
CA VAL A 27 22.33 22.75 33.31
C VAL A 27 20.99 22.46 32.66
N GLU A 28 20.36 21.35 33.05
CA GLU A 28 19.02 20.97 32.56
C GLU A 28 17.92 21.64 33.39
N ASN A 29 18.17 21.82 34.68
CA ASN A 29 17.35 22.62 35.57
C ASN A 29 18.26 23.38 36.54
N GLY A 30 18.14 24.72 36.58
CA GLY A 30 18.96 25.57 37.45
C GLY A 30 18.59 25.50 38.93
N GLY A 31 17.49 24.81 39.28
CA GLY A 31 16.92 24.75 40.62
C GLY A 31 16.49 26.13 41.14
N ASP A 32 16.30 26.25 42.45
CA ASP A 32 15.86 27.50 43.08
C ASP A 32 16.51 27.69 44.47
N GLY A 33 16.68 28.94 44.89
CA GLY A 33 17.10 29.34 46.24
C GLY A 33 18.61 29.37 46.50
N TYR A 34 19.44 29.36 45.45
CA TYR A 34 20.90 29.45 45.59
C TYR A 34 21.37 30.88 45.86
N ASP A 35 22.34 31.04 46.77
CA ASP A 35 22.98 32.33 47.05
C ASP A 35 24.34 32.42 46.34
N ALA A 36 24.56 33.48 45.56
CA ALA A 36 25.83 33.73 44.88
C ALA A 36 26.99 34.00 45.85
N ASN A 37 26.72 34.49 47.06
CA ASN A 37 27.72 34.75 48.10
C ASN A 37 28.03 33.49 48.92
N ASP A 38 27.18 32.46 48.85
CA ASP A 38 27.37 31.17 49.51
C ASP A 38 27.09 30.01 48.53
N PRO A 39 27.93 29.81 47.48
CA PRO A 39 27.66 28.84 46.44
C PRO A 39 27.83 27.39 46.91
N PRO A 40 27.05 26.43 46.36
CA PRO A 40 27.19 25.02 46.68
C PRO A 40 28.47 24.41 46.09
N LYS A 41 29.05 23.42 46.78
CA LYS A 41 30.09 22.56 46.20
C LYS A 41 29.42 21.58 45.24
N LEU A 42 29.82 21.61 43.98
CA LEU A 42 29.37 20.64 42.98
C LEU A 42 30.34 19.44 42.96
N THR A 43 29.80 18.23 43.01
CA THR A 43 30.56 16.98 42.89
C THR A 43 29.92 16.07 41.87
N ILE A 44 30.73 15.36 41.10
CA ILE A 44 30.25 14.35 40.14
C ILE A 44 30.19 13.00 40.87
N GLN A 45 29.02 12.37 40.83
CA GLN A 45 28.76 11.06 41.43
C GLN A 45 28.39 10.07 40.32
N ASN A 46 28.38 8.77 40.64
CA ASN A 46 28.02 7.67 39.72
C ASN A 46 28.87 7.60 38.43
N ALA A 47 30.11 8.07 38.49
CA ALA A 47 31.07 8.05 37.38
C ALA A 47 32.41 7.43 37.81
N GLY A 48 32.35 6.35 38.60
CA GLY A 48 33.54 5.70 39.17
C GLY A 48 34.28 6.57 40.20
N THR A 49 35.45 6.09 40.63
CA THR A 49 36.35 6.88 41.49
C THR A 49 37.40 7.55 40.61
N PRO A 50 37.37 8.88 40.45
CA PRO A 50 38.33 9.57 39.59
C PRO A 50 39.74 9.53 40.19
N LEU A 51 40.75 9.56 39.32
CA LEU A 51 42.15 9.73 39.74
C LEU A 51 42.38 11.13 40.29
N ARG A 52 41.68 12.13 39.74
CA ARG A 52 41.63 13.51 40.24
C ARG A 52 40.24 14.08 40.07
N GLU A 53 39.65 14.58 41.17
CA GLU A 53 38.33 15.23 41.12
C GLU A 53 38.37 16.54 40.31
N ALA A 54 37.29 16.80 39.57
CA ALA A 54 37.06 18.07 38.90
C ALA A 54 36.73 19.17 39.91
N VAL A 55 37.22 20.38 39.65
CA VAL A 55 36.90 21.57 40.42
C VAL A 55 35.92 22.41 39.62
N LEU A 56 34.70 22.53 40.15
CA LEU A 56 33.55 23.12 39.47
C LEU A 56 33.03 24.33 40.25
N ARG A 57 32.72 25.42 39.54
CA ARG A 57 32.17 26.65 40.10
C ARG A 57 30.81 26.97 39.47
N PRO A 58 29.70 26.99 40.24
CA PRO A 58 28.42 27.43 39.70
C PRO A 58 28.41 28.95 39.45
N ILE A 59 27.79 29.37 38.36
CA ILE A 59 27.43 30.76 38.06
C ILE A 59 25.96 30.91 38.41
N ILE A 60 25.67 31.70 39.45
CA ILE A 60 24.32 31.88 39.99
C ILE A 60 23.75 33.23 39.56
N GLN A 61 22.55 33.22 38.99
CA GLN A 61 21.78 34.41 38.65
C GLN A 61 20.30 34.17 39.00
N ASP A 62 19.63 35.19 39.53
CA ASP A 62 18.22 35.11 39.93
C ASP A 62 17.90 33.94 40.88
N SER A 63 18.83 33.64 41.79
CA SER A 63 18.76 32.50 42.73
C SER A 63 18.77 31.11 42.09
N ARG A 64 19.21 31.00 40.83
CA ARG A 64 19.33 29.74 40.07
C ARG A 64 20.75 29.55 39.52
N ILE A 65 21.17 28.30 39.33
CA ILE A 65 22.41 27.99 38.62
C ILE A 65 22.16 28.20 37.13
N LEU A 66 22.81 29.18 36.51
CA LEU A 66 22.71 29.46 35.08
C LEU A 66 23.70 28.61 34.27
N ALA A 67 24.92 28.46 34.79
CA ALA A 67 25.99 27.72 34.15
C ALA A 67 26.96 27.18 35.21
N VAL A 68 27.83 26.25 34.81
CA VAL A 68 28.92 25.76 35.65
C VAL A 68 30.24 25.95 34.93
N GLU A 69 31.12 26.71 35.55
CA GLU A 69 32.48 26.91 35.08
C GLU A 69 33.40 25.78 35.60
N ILE A 70 34.24 25.27 34.71
CA ILE A 70 35.17 24.19 35.01
C ILE A 70 36.53 24.84 35.27
N LEU A 71 36.97 24.83 36.52
CA LEU A 71 38.28 25.36 36.92
C LEU A 71 39.39 24.32 36.77
N ASP A 72 39.07 23.05 37.04
CA ASP A 72 39.89 21.90 36.72
C ASP A 72 38.98 20.78 36.20
N PRO A 73 39.20 20.24 34.99
CA PRO A 73 38.38 19.16 34.44
C PRO A 73 38.52 17.83 35.21
N GLY A 74 39.52 17.68 36.07
CA GLY A 74 39.84 16.38 36.70
C GLY A 74 40.32 15.34 35.68
N GLU A 75 40.49 14.10 36.14
CA GLU A 75 40.98 12.99 35.32
C GLU A 75 40.48 11.63 35.83
N GLY A 76 40.20 10.71 34.90
CA GLY A 76 39.93 9.31 35.22
C GLY A 76 38.53 9.00 35.73
N TYR A 77 37.53 9.83 35.40
CA TYR A 77 36.13 9.44 35.61
C TYR A 77 35.80 8.23 34.71
N ASP A 78 34.88 7.37 35.14
CA ASP A 78 34.39 6.26 34.31
C ASP A 78 32.85 6.25 34.34
N PRO A 79 32.20 7.05 33.49
CA PRO A 79 30.74 7.14 33.46
C PRO A 79 30.13 5.86 32.89
N LEU A 80 28.98 5.48 33.46
CA LEU A 80 28.18 4.36 32.97
C LEU A 80 27.79 4.56 31.50
N ARG A 81 28.12 3.59 30.64
CA ARG A 81 27.83 3.62 29.21
C ARG A 81 27.61 2.22 28.64
N LEU A 82 26.82 2.14 27.57
CA LEU A 82 26.72 0.96 26.73
C LEU A 82 27.81 1.00 25.65
N LYS A 83 28.64 -0.02 25.62
CA LYS A 83 29.66 -0.23 24.59
C LYS A 83 29.24 -1.42 23.73
N ILE A 84 29.09 -1.20 22.43
CA ILE A 84 28.80 -2.25 21.45
C ILE A 84 29.97 -2.29 20.48
N GLU A 85 30.65 -3.44 20.41
CA GLU A 85 31.76 -3.70 19.49
C GLU A 85 31.41 -4.88 18.60
N SER A 86 31.61 -4.74 17.29
CA SER A 86 31.39 -5.82 16.34
C SER A 86 32.56 -5.93 15.38
N THR A 87 33.01 -7.16 15.16
CA THR A 87 33.98 -7.51 14.12
C THR A 87 33.32 -7.83 12.78
N ASP A 88 31.98 -7.75 12.69
CA ASP A 88 31.23 -8.13 11.49
C ASP A 88 31.36 -7.05 10.38
N PRO A 89 31.66 -7.45 9.13
CA PRO A 89 31.84 -6.51 8.04
C PRO A 89 30.53 -5.81 7.66
N GLY A 90 30.58 -4.49 7.49
CA GLY A 90 29.42 -3.69 7.07
C GLY A 90 28.43 -3.38 8.20
N ASN A 91 28.84 -3.51 9.47
CA ASN A 91 28.01 -3.09 10.60
C ASN A 91 27.68 -1.59 10.53
N LEU A 92 26.42 -1.26 10.80
CA LEU A 92 25.98 0.12 10.98
C LEU A 92 25.89 0.36 12.49
N GLY A 93 26.82 1.16 13.04
CA GLY A 93 27.01 1.32 14.49
C GLY A 93 25.74 1.63 15.31
N ALA A 94 25.30 0.68 16.13
CA ALA A 94 24.24 0.84 17.12
C ALA A 94 24.73 1.65 18.34
N ARG A 95 23.83 2.45 18.91
CA ARG A 95 24.08 3.25 20.11
C ARG A 95 22.87 3.20 21.03
N GLY A 96 23.10 3.19 22.34
CA GLY A 96 22.04 3.17 23.34
C GLY A 96 22.40 3.89 24.63
N LYS A 97 21.37 4.28 25.38
CA LYS A 97 21.44 4.86 26.72
C LYS A 97 21.01 3.82 27.76
N VAL A 98 21.64 3.84 28.92
CA VAL A 98 21.36 2.93 30.03
C VAL A 98 20.52 3.66 31.07
N PHE A 99 19.41 3.06 31.50
CA PHE A 99 18.57 3.56 32.57
C PHE A 99 18.70 2.64 33.80
N LEU A 100 18.87 3.25 34.97
CA LEU A 100 18.98 2.55 36.24
C LEU A 100 17.67 2.66 37.01
N ASN A 101 17.33 1.62 37.77
CA ASN A 101 16.20 1.65 38.70
C ASN A 101 16.56 2.40 40.00
N ALA A 102 15.58 2.56 40.87
CA ALA A 102 15.75 3.27 42.16
C ALA A 102 16.77 2.61 43.11
N THR A 103 17.15 1.35 42.87
CA THR A 103 18.15 0.62 43.68
C THR A 103 19.56 0.62 43.04
N GLY A 104 19.75 1.29 41.90
CA GLY A 104 21.03 1.41 41.20
C GLY A 104 21.37 0.24 40.26
N GLY A 105 20.46 -0.73 40.10
CA GLY A 105 20.59 -1.78 39.09
C GLY A 105 20.13 -1.30 37.71
N ILE A 106 20.55 -1.97 36.64
CA ILE A 106 20.05 -1.68 35.27
C ILE A 106 18.55 -2.00 35.24
N ASP A 107 17.73 -1.02 34.86
CA ASP A 107 16.29 -1.20 34.64
C ASP A 107 16.05 -1.61 33.18
N TYR A 108 16.42 -0.72 32.25
CA TYR A 108 16.35 -0.98 30.82
C TYR A 108 17.42 -0.20 30.04
N ILE A 109 17.65 -0.63 28.80
CA ILE A 109 18.54 0.03 27.85
C ILE A 109 17.67 0.56 26.71
N GLN A 110 17.74 1.86 26.42
CA GLN A 110 17.06 2.47 25.30
C GLN A 110 18.04 2.68 24.15
N MET A 111 17.79 2.03 23.01
CA MET A 111 18.59 2.29 21.81
C MET A 111 18.29 3.69 21.25
N THR A 112 19.32 4.50 21.05
CA THR A 112 19.24 5.83 20.42
C THR A 112 19.53 5.78 18.93
N THR A 113 20.28 4.77 18.49
CA THR A 113 20.53 4.49 17.08
C THR A 113 20.51 2.98 16.92
N LEU A 114 19.61 2.49 16.08
CA LEU A 114 19.56 1.08 15.73
C LEU A 114 20.66 0.79 14.72
N GLY A 115 21.33 -0.34 14.88
CA GLY A 115 22.33 -0.81 13.93
C GLY A 115 21.92 -2.13 13.29
N ASP A 116 22.57 -2.47 12.19
CA ASP A 116 22.29 -3.66 11.38
C ASP A 116 23.61 -4.40 11.06
N ASN A 117 23.49 -5.64 10.57
CA ASN A 117 24.61 -6.56 10.29
C ASN A 117 25.42 -6.98 11.52
N TYR A 118 24.75 -7.22 12.66
CA TYR A 118 25.35 -7.81 13.85
C TYR A 118 25.08 -9.32 13.89
N PHE A 119 26.15 -10.10 13.87
CA PHE A 119 26.13 -11.56 13.91
C PHE A 119 26.99 -12.06 15.09
N ASP A 120 27.58 -13.24 14.95
CA ASP A 120 28.34 -13.93 16.01
C ASP A 120 29.62 -13.17 16.44
N GLY A 121 30.04 -12.16 15.69
CA GLY A 121 31.18 -11.29 16.01
C GLY A 121 30.84 -10.06 16.86
N THR A 122 29.61 -9.96 17.39
CA THR A 122 29.13 -8.77 18.12
C THR A 122 29.08 -8.98 19.63
N SER A 123 29.68 -8.05 20.37
CA SER A 123 29.62 -7.99 21.84
C SER A 123 29.01 -6.67 22.30
N ALA A 124 28.15 -6.74 23.31
CA ALA A 124 27.58 -5.58 23.98
C ALA A 124 27.90 -5.67 25.47
N VAL A 125 28.61 -4.68 25.99
CA VAL A 125 29.06 -4.62 27.38
C VAL A 125 28.66 -3.29 27.99
N ILE A 126 28.26 -3.31 29.25
CA ILE A 126 28.04 -2.10 30.04
C ILE A 126 29.34 -1.81 30.79
N GLU A 127 29.91 -0.64 30.54
CA GLU A 127 31.14 -0.18 31.19
C GLU A 127 30.87 1.03 32.09
N GLY A 128 31.67 1.20 33.12
CA GLY A 128 31.63 2.38 34.00
C GLY A 128 30.57 2.37 35.09
N GLY A 129 30.50 3.47 35.85
CA GLY A 129 29.54 3.68 36.95
C GLY A 129 29.92 3.04 38.29
N GLY A 130 31.07 2.36 38.38
CA GLY A 130 31.54 1.72 39.63
C GLY A 130 30.83 0.41 40.02
N GLY A 131 29.99 -0.15 39.15
CA GLY A 131 29.36 -1.46 39.32
C GLY A 131 30.18 -2.60 38.72
N SER A 132 30.08 -3.81 39.28
CA SER A 132 30.61 -5.06 38.70
C SER A 132 29.51 -6.11 38.59
N GLY A 133 29.48 -6.89 37.50
CA GLY A 133 28.68 -8.13 37.44
C GLY A 133 27.42 -8.12 36.55
N SER A 134 27.22 -7.14 35.67
CA SER A 134 26.20 -7.26 34.61
C SER A 134 26.78 -7.97 33.39
N GLU A 135 26.48 -9.26 33.25
CA GLU A 135 26.66 -10.01 32.01
C GLU A 135 25.41 -9.81 31.14
N LEU A 136 25.56 -9.08 30.03
CA LEU A 136 24.50 -8.99 29.02
C LEU A 136 24.62 -10.19 28.09
N VAL A 137 23.65 -11.10 28.14
CA VAL A 137 23.48 -12.10 27.08
C VAL A 137 22.54 -11.47 26.05
N PRO A 138 23.00 -11.14 24.83
CA PRO A 138 22.10 -10.74 23.76
C PRO A 138 21.17 -11.92 23.46
N VAL A 139 19.90 -11.83 23.86
CA VAL A 139 18.89 -12.82 23.47
C VAL A 139 18.51 -12.50 22.03
N THR A 140 19.15 -13.17 21.08
CA THR A 140 18.65 -13.24 19.71
C THR A 140 17.68 -14.41 19.63
N GLY A 141 16.40 -14.12 19.32
CA GLY A 141 15.41 -15.13 18.97
C GLY A 141 14.65 -15.79 20.13
N GLY A 142 13.52 -15.19 20.51
CA GLY A 142 12.48 -15.88 21.30
C GLY A 142 11.47 -16.60 20.39
N VAL A 143 11.06 -17.82 20.77
CA VAL A 143 9.88 -18.49 20.18
C VAL A 143 8.62 -17.84 20.75
N THR A 144 7.88 -17.07 19.94
CA THR A 144 6.72 -16.31 20.42
C THR A 144 5.39 -17.06 20.33
N GLY A 145 5.38 -18.33 19.94
CA GLY A 145 4.18 -19.18 19.98
C GLY A 145 4.24 -20.44 19.10
N LEU A 146 3.56 -21.49 19.55
CA LEU A 146 3.27 -22.74 18.83
C LEU A 146 1.75 -22.84 18.67
N VAL A 147 1.25 -23.14 17.46
CA VAL A 147 -0.19 -23.32 17.19
C VAL A 147 -0.47 -24.78 16.84
N ILE A 148 -1.46 -25.39 17.50
CA ILE A 148 -1.95 -26.73 17.19
C ILE A 148 -2.97 -26.59 16.06
N THR A 149 -2.65 -27.10 14.87
CA THR A 149 -3.53 -26.99 13.69
C THR A 149 -4.66 -28.02 13.66
N ARG A 150 -4.58 -29.09 14.48
CA ARG A 150 -5.63 -30.09 14.67
C ARG A 150 -5.54 -30.74 16.06
N GLU A 151 -6.63 -30.70 16.81
CA GLU A 151 -6.71 -31.32 18.14
C GLU A 151 -7.09 -32.81 18.01
N GLY A 152 -6.22 -33.71 18.44
CA GLY A 152 -6.55 -35.14 18.60
C GLY A 152 -7.31 -35.37 19.92
N ARG A 153 -8.03 -36.50 20.03
CA ARG A 153 -8.73 -36.92 21.26
C ARG A 153 -8.11 -38.20 21.83
N ASN A 154 -8.16 -38.37 23.16
CA ASN A 154 -7.67 -39.51 23.96
C ASN A 154 -6.16 -39.56 24.29
N TYR A 155 -5.54 -38.42 24.59
CA TYR A 155 -4.17 -38.40 25.16
C TYR A 155 -4.19 -38.53 26.68
N ASP A 156 -3.36 -39.42 27.23
CA ASP A 156 -2.99 -39.50 28.65
C ASP A 156 -1.89 -38.47 28.97
N LEU A 157 -1.72 -38.08 30.24
CA LEU A 157 -0.69 -37.14 30.72
C LEU A 157 0.75 -37.55 30.32
N ASN A 158 0.97 -38.80 29.93
CA ASN A 158 2.22 -39.39 29.45
C ASN A 158 2.33 -39.50 27.91
N ASP A 159 1.28 -39.17 27.15
CA ASP A 159 1.26 -39.26 25.68
C ASP A 159 1.67 -37.96 24.96
N ALA A 160 1.80 -36.85 25.70
CA ALA A 160 2.18 -35.56 25.11
C ALA A 160 3.70 -35.44 24.97
N ASN A 161 4.22 -35.74 23.78
CA ASN A 161 5.57 -35.35 23.38
C ASN A 161 5.49 -34.44 22.15
N VAL A 162 5.93 -33.18 22.28
CA VAL A 162 5.95 -32.22 21.17
C VAL A 162 7.23 -32.43 20.37
N VAL A 163 7.11 -33.13 19.24
CA VAL A 163 8.21 -33.28 18.26
C VAL A 163 7.99 -32.25 17.15
N ILE A 164 8.87 -31.25 17.07
CA ILE A 164 8.85 -30.24 16.01
C ILE A 164 9.66 -30.78 14.82
N SER A 165 9.01 -31.48 13.90
CA SER A 165 9.59 -31.84 12.60
C SER A 165 9.20 -30.79 11.57
N GLY A 166 10.10 -29.85 11.26
CA GLY A 166 9.90 -28.96 10.12
C GLY A 166 10.03 -29.72 8.80
N GLY A 167 9.22 -29.38 7.81
CA GLY A 167 9.28 -29.95 6.46
C GLY A 167 10.60 -29.62 5.76
N GLY A 168 11.15 -30.61 5.08
CA GLY A 168 12.31 -30.48 4.19
C GLY A 168 13.14 -31.76 4.18
N GLY A 169 13.17 -32.41 3.02
CA GLY A 169 14.07 -33.51 2.68
C GLY A 169 13.49 -34.88 2.96
N GLY A 170 13.87 -35.47 4.09
CA GLY A 170 13.66 -36.89 4.37
C GLY A 170 12.68 -37.20 5.49
N ASP A 171 11.97 -38.32 5.32
CA ASP A 171 10.96 -38.83 6.25
C ASP A 171 11.08 -40.35 6.41
N GLY A 172 10.60 -40.89 7.54
CA GLY A 172 10.40 -42.32 7.74
C GLY A 172 11.55 -43.12 8.38
N ALA A 173 12.69 -42.53 8.75
CA ALA A 173 13.74 -43.27 9.46
C ALA A 173 13.28 -43.71 10.86
N THR A 174 13.46 -44.99 11.17
CA THR A 174 13.12 -45.57 12.48
C THR A 174 14.22 -46.51 12.94
N GLY A 175 14.43 -46.62 14.25
CA GLY A 175 15.42 -47.51 14.83
C GLY A 175 15.03 -48.02 16.21
N THR A 176 15.52 -49.20 16.56
CA THR A 176 15.30 -49.84 17.86
C THR A 176 16.62 -49.97 18.59
N VAL A 177 16.57 -49.89 19.93
CA VAL A 177 17.75 -49.99 20.80
C VAL A 177 17.56 -51.14 21.78
N THR A 178 18.60 -51.92 21.94
CA THR A 178 18.66 -52.99 22.93
C THR A 178 19.73 -52.67 23.97
N PRO A 179 19.38 -52.49 25.26
CA PRO A 179 20.37 -52.39 26.32
C PRO A 179 20.88 -53.79 26.72
N ASN A 180 22.11 -53.87 27.20
CA ASN A 180 22.63 -55.10 27.81
C ASN A 180 22.16 -55.27 29.27
N GLN A 181 22.47 -56.44 29.85
CA GLN A 181 22.16 -56.79 31.24
C GLN A 181 22.75 -55.85 32.31
N PHE A 182 23.63 -54.92 31.92
CA PHE A 182 24.24 -53.91 32.79
C PHE A 182 23.66 -52.50 32.56
N GLY A 183 22.61 -52.38 31.75
CA GLY A 183 21.91 -51.14 31.46
C GLY A 183 22.68 -50.16 30.57
N LYS A 184 23.51 -50.66 29.66
CA LYS A 184 24.20 -49.87 28.64
C LYS A 184 23.63 -50.15 27.25
N VAL A 185 23.53 -49.12 26.41
CA VAL A 185 23.16 -49.28 25.01
C VAL A 185 24.32 -49.96 24.27
N THR A 186 24.09 -51.11 23.64
CA THR A 186 25.14 -51.84 22.91
C THR A 186 25.15 -51.56 21.42
N SER A 187 23.98 -51.35 20.83
CA SER A 187 23.82 -51.10 19.41
C SER A 187 22.48 -50.42 19.14
N ILE A 188 22.43 -49.67 18.05
CA ILE A 188 21.20 -49.12 17.49
C ILE A 188 20.96 -49.82 16.17
N THR A 189 19.84 -50.49 16.03
CA THR A 189 19.47 -51.18 14.78
C THR A 189 18.46 -50.33 14.03
N LEU A 190 18.79 -50.01 12.79
CA LEU A 190 17.93 -49.25 11.90
C LEU A 190 16.82 -50.17 11.36
N THR A 191 15.57 -49.82 11.60
CA THR A 191 14.39 -50.55 11.10
C THR A 191 13.85 -49.97 9.80
N ASN A 192 14.11 -48.68 9.57
CA ASN A 192 13.91 -48.02 8.28
C ASN A 192 15.03 -46.98 8.11
N THR A 193 15.72 -47.03 6.96
CA THR A 193 16.82 -46.12 6.62
C THR A 193 16.35 -44.70 6.31
N GLY A 194 15.06 -44.55 6.01
CA GLY A 194 14.47 -43.35 5.42
C GLY A 194 15.10 -43.00 4.07
N GLU A 195 14.60 -41.94 3.46
CA GLU A 195 15.05 -41.45 2.15
C GLU A 195 15.14 -39.91 2.19
N PHE A 196 15.85 -39.31 1.22
CA PHE A 196 15.98 -37.87 1.01
C PHE A 196 16.64 -37.05 2.14
N PHE A 197 17.49 -37.67 2.97
CA PHE A 197 18.32 -36.93 3.91
C PHE A 197 19.48 -36.21 3.19
N GLU A 198 19.45 -34.88 3.13
CA GLU A 198 20.55 -34.07 2.58
C GLU A 198 21.72 -33.89 3.56
N THR A 199 21.46 -33.99 4.87
CA THR A 199 22.45 -33.87 5.95
C THR A 199 22.17 -34.87 7.07
N ALA A 200 23.23 -35.32 7.75
CA ALA A 200 23.15 -36.33 8.82
C ALA A 200 22.16 -35.90 9.92
N PRO A 201 21.13 -36.69 10.24
CA PRO A 201 20.23 -36.34 11.32
C PRO A 201 20.91 -36.52 12.68
N ILE A 202 20.49 -35.70 13.63
CA ILE A 202 20.76 -35.86 15.05
C ILE A 202 20.00 -37.09 15.56
N VAL A 203 20.73 -38.04 16.16
CA VAL A 203 20.16 -39.25 16.75
C VAL A 203 19.90 -39.01 18.24
N GLN A 204 18.63 -38.91 18.62
CA GLN A 204 18.21 -38.77 20.02
C GLN A 204 17.75 -40.11 20.59
N ILE A 205 18.27 -40.48 21.75
CA ILE A 205 17.92 -41.70 22.48
C ILE A 205 17.14 -41.29 23.74
N ILE A 206 15.83 -41.51 23.74
CA ILE A 206 14.94 -41.06 24.81
C ILE A 206 14.22 -42.21 25.49
N GLY A 207 13.89 -42.05 26.78
CA GLY A 207 13.21 -43.09 27.57
C GLY A 207 14.15 -44.20 28.07
N GLY A 208 13.59 -45.34 28.45
CA GLY A 208 14.37 -46.51 28.90
C GLY A 208 14.97 -46.42 30.31
N GLY A 209 14.81 -45.29 31.02
CA GLY A 209 15.26 -45.11 32.42
C GLY A 209 16.74 -44.75 32.60
N GLY A 210 17.54 -44.75 31.53
CA GLY A 210 18.98 -44.44 31.55
C GLY A 210 19.32 -43.01 31.07
N ARG A 211 20.60 -42.65 31.15
CA ARG A 211 21.12 -41.33 30.73
C ARG A 211 22.49 -41.42 30.05
N GLY A 212 22.77 -40.44 29.19
CA GLY A 212 24.10 -40.20 28.62
C GLY A 212 24.47 -41.04 27.41
N ALA A 213 23.54 -41.77 26.78
CA ALA A 213 23.81 -42.38 25.48
C ALA A 213 23.82 -41.30 24.38
N ALA A 214 24.78 -41.38 23.47
CA ALA A 214 24.94 -40.47 22.35
C ALA A 214 25.33 -41.26 21.10
N ALA A 215 24.75 -40.90 19.96
CA ALA A 215 24.98 -41.55 18.67
C ALA A 215 25.01 -40.53 17.53
N SER A 216 25.69 -40.86 16.44
CA SER A 216 25.70 -40.14 15.17
C SER A 216 25.21 -41.05 14.05
N ALA A 217 24.59 -40.48 13.02
CA ALA A 217 24.14 -41.20 11.84
C ALA A 217 25.00 -40.82 10.63
N ASP A 218 25.38 -41.81 9.82
CA ASP A 218 26.01 -41.58 8.52
C ASP A 218 24.98 -41.71 7.40
N ILE A 219 25.15 -40.91 6.36
CA ILE A 219 24.28 -40.92 5.18
C ILE A 219 25.09 -41.24 3.94
N ASP A 220 24.49 -42.03 3.06
CA ASP A 220 24.90 -42.14 1.66
C ASP A 220 23.66 -42.02 0.75
N LEU A 221 23.80 -41.29 -0.35
CA LEU A 221 22.76 -41.09 -1.38
C LEU A 221 21.35 -40.77 -0.85
N GLY A 222 21.25 -40.06 0.28
CA GLY A 222 19.98 -39.65 0.87
C GLY A 222 19.36 -40.64 1.88
N ALA A 223 20.02 -41.75 2.21
CA ALA A 223 19.56 -42.72 3.20
C ALA A 223 20.58 -42.90 4.33
N ILE A 224 20.10 -43.19 5.55
CA ILE A 224 21.00 -43.48 6.68
C ILE A 224 21.60 -44.88 6.48
N THR A 225 22.93 -44.97 6.45
CA THR A 225 23.67 -46.23 6.19
C THR A 225 24.20 -46.88 7.46
N SER A 226 24.61 -46.08 8.46
CA SER A 226 25.07 -46.56 9.77
C SER A 226 24.69 -45.59 10.89
N ILE A 227 24.64 -46.14 12.11
CA ILE A 227 24.53 -45.35 13.34
C ILE A 227 25.66 -45.75 14.27
N ASP A 228 26.54 -44.79 14.53
CA ASP A 228 27.69 -44.96 15.38
C ASP A 228 27.40 -44.44 16.78
N LEU A 229 27.56 -45.31 17.77
CA LEU A 229 27.31 -44.98 19.17
C LEU A 229 28.57 -44.40 19.80
N SER A 230 28.63 -43.07 19.93
CA SER A 230 29.75 -42.36 20.53
C SER A 230 29.78 -42.47 22.07
N ASN A 231 28.63 -42.68 22.71
CA ASN A 231 28.53 -43.01 24.13
C ASN A 231 27.40 -44.00 24.40
N GLN A 232 27.69 -45.06 25.15
CA GLN A 232 26.75 -46.13 25.46
C GLN A 232 25.75 -45.76 26.57
N GLY A 233 26.01 -44.68 27.31
CA GLY A 233 25.22 -44.26 28.47
C GLY A 233 25.18 -45.32 29.59
N ASN A 234 24.39 -45.05 30.64
CA ASN A 234 24.23 -45.96 31.77
C ASN A 234 22.81 -45.91 32.35
N GLY A 235 22.35 -47.04 32.92
CA GLY A 235 21.12 -47.14 33.70
C GLY A 235 19.85 -47.44 32.89
N TYR A 236 19.96 -47.90 31.65
CA TYR A 236 18.79 -48.27 30.84
C TYR A 236 18.19 -49.59 31.34
N THR A 237 17.02 -49.52 32.00
CA THR A 237 16.29 -50.69 32.51
C THR A 237 15.21 -51.20 31.55
N ASN A 238 14.80 -50.36 30.59
CA ASN A 238 13.91 -50.69 29.49
C ASN A 238 14.53 -50.23 28.17
N SER A 239 14.07 -50.77 27.03
CA SER A 239 14.53 -50.33 25.72
C SER A 239 14.17 -48.86 25.47
N PRO A 240 15.15 -47.98 25.17
CA PRO A 240 14.88 -46.60 24.83
C PRO A 240 14.38 -46.48 23.38
N LYS A 241 13.72 -45.36 23.07
CA LYS A 241 13.26 -45.00 21.73
C LYS A 241 14.32 -44.15 21.03
N VAL A 242 14.54 -44.42 19.74
CA VAL A 242 15.41 -43.60 18.88
C VAL A 242 14.57 -42.68 18.04
N ILE A 243 14.96 -41.41 18.03
CA ILE A 243 14.34 -40.36 17.22
C ILE A 243 15.43 -39.73 16.37
N PHE A 244 15.19 -39.67 15.06
CA PHE A 244 16.03 -38.93 14.14
C PHE A 244 15.43 -37.54 13.97
N ALA A 245 16.20 -36.52 14.33
CA ALA A 245 15.81 -35.12 14.20
C ALA A 245 16.85 -34.40 13.34
N ARG A 246 16.44 -33.38 12.58
CA ARG A 246 17.40 -32.51 11.87
C ARG A 246 17.83 -31.36 12.76
N ASP A 247 18.98 -30.76 12.47
CA ASP A 247 19.38 -29.48 13.08
C ASP A 247 18.54 -28.36 12.44
N THR A 248 17.40 -28.04 13.05
CA THR A 248 16.61 -26.86 12.66
C THR A 248 17.16 -25.63 13.35
N ASN A 249 18.05 -24.91 12.67
CA ASN A 249 18.39 -23.55 13.06
C ASN A 249 17.17 -22.65 12.72
N LEU A 250 16.30 -22.42 13.69
CA LEU A 250 15.10 -21.56 13.57
C LEU A 250 15.47 -20.07 13.56
N ILE A 251 16.57 -19.70 12.91
CA ILE A 251 16.86 -18.30 12.61
C ILE A 251 16.02 -17.93 11.40
N ARG A 252 14.71 -17.71 11.63
CA ARG A 252 13.93 -16.97 10.65
C ARG A 252 14.54 -15.58 10.65
N ARG A 253 15.15 -15.17 9.53
CA ARG A 253 15.50 -13.77 9.27
C ARG A 253 14.30 -12.96 9.73
N GLN A 254 14.44 -12.26 10.85
CA GLN A 254 13.36 -11.49 11.41
C GLN A 254 13.19 -10.35 10.40
N ARG A 255 12.32 -10.55 9.41
CA ARG A 255 11.45 -9.45 9.06
C ARG A 255 10.69 -9.24 10.35
N ASN A 256 11.23 -8.38 11.22
CA ASN A 256 10.36 -7.43 11.89
C ASN A 256 9.42 -7.02 10.77
N ARG A 257 8.15 -7.41 10.87
CA ARG A 257 7.13 -6.71 10.10
C ARG A 257 7.18 -5.31 10.70
N GLN A 258 8.12 -4.50 10.24
CA GLN A 258 7.97 -3.08 10.25
C GLN A 258 6.71 -2.87 9.42
N SER A 259 5.60 -2.65 10.12
CA SER A 259 4.47 -1.95 9.55
C SER A 259 4.97 -0.52 9.30
N LEU A 260 5.78 -0.36 8.27
CA LEU A 260 6.38 0.89 7.78
C LEU A 260 6.89 0.64 6.36
N ASN A 261 6.05 0.02 5.52
CA ASN A 261 6.08 0.37 4.10
C ASN A 261 5.33 1.72 3.98
N SER A 262 5.87 2.79 4.57
CA SER A 262 5.28 4.12 4.44
C SER A 262 5.73 4.67 3.11
N VAL A 263 4.90 4.49 2.09
CA VAL A 263 5.09 5.18 0.82
C VAL A 263 4.90 6.67 1.07
N VAL A 264 5.90 7.47 0.70
CA VAL A 264 5.82 8.94 0.78
C VAL A 264 5.09 9.42 -0.45
N TYR A 265 3.93 10.02 -0.25
CA TYR A 265 3.17 10.66 -1.31
C TYR A 265 3.41 12.17 -1.33
N ASN A 266 3.57 12.71 -2.52
CA ASN A 266 3.45 14.12 -2.83
C ASN A 266 1.98 14.50 -2.93
N LEU A 267 1.65 15.68 -2.41
CA LEU A 267 0.30 16.24 -2.46
C LEU A 267 0.32 17.62 -3.12
N THR A 268 -0.72 17.92 -3.87
CA THR A 268 -1.06 19.25 -4.37
C THR A 268 -2.56 19.49 -4.24
N GLY A 269 -2.99 20.74 -4.25
CA GLY A 269 -4.40 21.09 -4.09
C GLY A 269 -5.07 21.49 -5.40
N LEU A 270 -6.34 21.12 -5.55
CA LEU A 270 -7.17 21.52 -6.69
C LEU A 270 -7.52 23.01 -6.63
N VAL A 271 -7.25 23.78 -7.70
CA VAL A 271 -7.51 25.24 -7.73
C VAL A 271 -8.71 25.64 -8.58
N SER A 272 -9.36 24.69 -9.24
CA SER A 272 -10.64 24.87 -9.94
C SER A 272 -11.46 23.58 -9.91
N ASN A 273 -12.78 23.65 -10.08
CA ASN A 273 -13.57 22.43 -10.26
C ASN A 273 -13.09 21.65 -11.50
N VAL A 274 -13.31 20.34 -11.48
CA VAL A 274 -13.00 19.43 -12.59
C VAL A 274 -14.30 18.77 -13.04
N ALA A 275 -14.65 18.97 -14.31
CA ALA A 275 -15.75 18.29 -14.97
C ALA A 275 -15.31 16.90 -15.49
N PRO A 276 -16.23 15.94 -15.67
CA PRO A 276 -15.92 14.56 -16.09
C PRO A 276 -14.99 14.46 -17.31
N SER A 277 -15.24 15.29 -18.33
CA SER A 277 -14.54 15.30 -19.61
C SER A 277 -13.34 16.26 -19.67
N ASP A 278 -12.96 16.89 -18.55
CA ASP A 278 -11.83 17.82 -18.54
C ASP A 278 -10.52 17.09 -18.87
N SER A 279 -9.86 17.54 -19.94
CA SER A 279 -8.56 17.04 -20.39
C SER A 279 -7.36 17.74 -19.74
N THR A 280 -7.63 18.69 -18.84
CA THR A 280 -6.64 19.44 -18.07
C THR A 280 -7.16 19.67 -16.66
N ILE A 281 -6.34 19.37 -15.65
CA ILE A 281 -6.67 19.61 -14.24
C ILE A 281 -5.71 20.63 -13.68
N ASN A 282 -6.26 21.76 -13.21
CA ASN A 282 -5.47 22.84 -12.61
C ASN A 282 -5.24 22.57 -11.12
N VAL A 283 -3.98 22.68 -10.71
CA VAL A 283 -3.54 22.43 -9.34
C VAL A 283 -2.62 23.53 -8.84
N GLU A 284 -2.38 23.55 -7.54
CA GLU A 284 -1.55 24.56 -6.92
C GLU A 284 -0.12 24.53 -7.48
N THR A 285 0.47 23.35 -7.58
CA THR A 285 1.79 23.13 -8.17
C THR A 285 1.94 21.69 -8.62
N THR A 286 2.68 21.46 -9.69
CA THR A 286 3.07 20.10 -10.12
C THR A 286 4.53 19.80 -9.81
N ALA A 287 5.27 20.69 -9.14
CA ALA A 287 6.74 20.63 -9.05
C ALA A 287 7.27 19.28 -8.52
N ALA A 288 6.56 18.67 -7.57
CA ALA A 288 6.92 17.38 -6.98
C ALA A 288 6.51 16.14 -7.81
N TYR A 289 5.79 16.35 -8.92
CA TYR A 289 5.29 15.28 -9.79
C TYR A 289 6.21 15.08 -10.99
N ALA A 290 6.38 13.84 -11.44
CA ALA A 290 7.11 13.49 -12.65
C ALA A 290 6.42 14.06 -13.90
N GLY A 291 7.13 14.16 -15.04
CA GLY A 291 6.62 14.76 -16.29
C GLY A 291 5.36 14.09 -16.85
N SER A 292 5.21 12.79 -16.58
CA SER A 292 4.02 11.96 -16.82
C SER A 292 3.87 11.01 -15.62
N GLY A 293 2.68 10.45 -15.42
CA GLY A 293 2.45 9.48 -14.35
C GLY A 293 0.98 9.35 -14.01
N LYS A 294 0.69 8.92 -12.78
CA LYS A 294 -0.66 8.81 -12.23
C LYS A 294 -0.81 9.64 -10.96
N PHE A 295 -2.02 10.10 -10.70
CA PHE A 295 -2.40 10.69 -9.42
C PHE A 295 -3.82 10.28 -9.04
N LEU A 296 -4.11 10.29 -7.74
CA LEU A 296 -5.42 10.10 -7.17
C LEU A 296 -6.01 11.44 -6.76
N VAL A 297 -7.27 11.70 -7.12
CA VAL A 297 -8.07 12.83 -6.66
C VAL A 297 -9.43 12.32 -6.19
N GLY A 298 -9.80 12.59 -4.94
CA GLY A 298 -10.96 11.95 -4.34
C GLY A 298 -10.82 10.42 -4.33
N LYS A 299 -11.63 9.73 -5.14
CA LYS A 299 -11.57 8.27 -5.38
C LYS A 299 -11.08 7.89 -6.78
N GLU A 300 -10.76 8.87 -7.62
CA GLU A 300 -10.42 8.64 -9.02
C GLU A 300 -8.91 8.71 -9.24
N ILE A 301 -8.34 7.67 -9.83
CA ILE A 301 -7.00 7.68 -10.39
C ILE A 301 -7.09 8.33 -11.78
N VAL A 302 -6.15 9.22 -12.09
CA VAL A 302 -6.02 9.90 -13.39
C VAL A 302 -4.58 9.74 -13.87
N ARG A 303 -4.40 9.34 -15.14
CA ARG A 303 -3.08 9.29 -15.78
C ARG A 303 -2.91 10.57 -16.58
N TYR A 304 -1.71 11.12 -16.54
CA TYR A 304 -1.36 12.32 -17.27
C TYR A 304 -0.10 12.08 -18.08
N THR A 305 -0.08 12.60 -19.30
CA THR A 305 1.06 12.48 -20.23
C THR A 305 1.94 13.72 -20.25
N GLY A 306 1.46 14.83 -19.71
CA GLY A 306 2.23 16.06 -19.55
C GLY A 306 1.79 16.89 -18.36
N LYS A 307 2.60 17.89 -18.00
CA LYS A 307 2.27 18.88 -16.97
C LYS A 307 2.87 20.25 -17.28
N THR A 308 2.18 21.30 -16.85
CA THR A 308 2.76 22.64 -16.69
C THR A 308 3.15 22.85 -15.22
N ALA A 309 3.60 24.04 -14.83
CA ALA A 309 3.88 24.34 -13.42
C ALA A 309 2.64 24.21 -12.50
N THR A 310 1.43 24.38 -13.04
CA THR A 310 0.16 24.46 -12.29
C THR A 310 -0.98 23.65 -12.91
N SER A 311 -0.70 22.75 -13.83
CA SER A 311 -1.72 21.88 -14.41
C SER A 311 -1.17 20.55 -14.89
N PHE A 312 -1.99 19.52 -14.84
CA PHE A 312 -1.77 18.26 -15.52
C PHE A 312 -2.54 18.27 -16.85
N THR A 313 -1.93 17.75 -17.92
CA THR A 313 -2.46 17.81 -19.29
C THR A 313 -2.38 16.45 -19.96
N GLY A 314 -3.19 16.24 -21.00
CA GLY A 314 -3.23 14.95 -21.71
C GLY A 314 -3.65 13.85 -20.76
N LEU A 315 -4.79 14.11 -20.10
CA LEU A 315 -5.36 13.26 -19.06
C LEU A 315 -6.12 12.10 -19.69
N ASP A 316 -5.81 10.90 -19.23
CA ASP A 316 -6.71 9.77 -19.30
C ASP A 316 -7.41 9.68 -17.94
N ARG A 317 -8.70 10.02 -17.93
CA ARG A 317 -9.59 9.98 -16.76
C ARG A 317 -10.38 8.66 -16.74
N GLY A 318 -11.09 8.39 -15.64
CA GLY A 318 -11.79 7.10 -15.48
C GLY A 318 -10.85 5.88 -15.52
N ILE A 319 -9.53 6.09 -15.33
CA ILE A 319 -8.56 5.00 -15.47
C ILE A 319 -8.52 4.05 -14.27
N ASN A 320 -9.45 4.19 -13.33
CA ASN A 320 -9.54 3.29 -12.19
C ASN A 320 -9.48 1.85 -12.70
N PHE A 321 -10.22 1.50 -13.76
CA PHE A 321 -10.05 0.26 -14.50
C PHE A 321 -10.50 0.50 -15.94
N ARG A 322 -9.74 0.02 -16.94
CA ARG A 322 -10.15 0.16 -18.34
C ARG A 322 -11.59 -0.36 -18.48
N PHE A 323 -12.43 0.44 -19.14
CA PHE A 323 -13.78 0.08 -19.61
C PHE A 323 -14.97 0.36 -18.66
N ASP A 324 -14.88 1.38 -17.79
CA ASP A 324 -16.00 1.81 -16.95
C ASP A 324 -16.98 2.77 -17.64
N GLN A 325 -18.28 2.55 -17.42
CA GLN A 325 -19.32 3.55 -17.60
C GLN A 325 -19.98 3.83 -16.25
N LYS A 326 -20.07 5.11 -15.89
CA LYS A 326 -20.86 5.61 -14.77
C LYS A 326 -22.25 5.98 -15.25
N VAL A 327 -23.28 5.45 -14.61
CA VAL A 327 -24.68 5.85 -14.82
C VAL A 327 -25.32 6.26 -13.51
N THR A 328 -26.17 7.28 -13.54
CA THR A 328 -26.97 7.70 -12.39
C THR A 328 -28.38 7.19 -12.56
N LEU A 329 -28.90 6.50 -11.55
CA LEU A 329 -30.24 5.93 -11.56
C LEU A 329 -31.26 6.89 -10.95
N ASP A 330 -32.54 6.57 -11.16
CA ASP A 330 -33.64 7.30 -10.55
C ASP A 330 -33.73 7.10 -9.02
N ASN A 331 -34.56 7.93 -8.39
CA ASN A 331 -34.82 7.93 -6.96
C ASN A 331 -36.18 7.30 -6.59
N LEU A 332 -36.78 6.49 -7.47
CA LEU A 332 -38.13 5.94 -7.27
C LEU A 332 -38.18 4.91 -6.13
N GLN A 333 -37.04 4.29 -5.82
CA GLN A 333 -36.90 3.32 -4.74
C GLN A 333 -36.13 3.89 -3.53
N ASP A 334 -36.18 5.20 -3.30
CA ASP A 334 -35.50 5.79 -2.14
C ASP A 334 -36.25 5.55 -0.83
N ASN A 335 -35.49 5.35 0.24
CA ASN A 335 -36.04 5.42 1.59
C ASN A 335 -36.26 6.88 2.03
N ALA A 336 -36.81 7.08 3.24
CA ALA A 336 -37.08 8.41 3.78
C ALA A 336 -35.82 9.29 4.01
N GLN A 337 -34.63 8.70 3.93
CA GLN A 337 -33.34 9.37 4.04
C GLN A 337 -32.71 9.67 2.68
N GLY A 338 -33.40 9.37 1.57
CA GLY A 338 -32.90 9.58 0.21
C GLY A 338 -31.83 8.57 -0.21
N VAL A 339 -31.77 7.40 0.43
CA VAL A 339 -30.85 6.32 0.05
C VAL A 339 -31.61 5.30 -0.79
N SER A 340 -31.09 5.00 -1.96
CA SER A 340 -31.67 4.04 -2.89
C SER A 340 -31.80 2.66 -2.27
N GLN A 341 -32.94 2.01 -2.51
CA GLN A 341 -33.22 0.62 -2.12
C GLN A 341 -33.02 -0.37 -3.27
N TYR A 342 -32.56 0.08 -4.44
CA TYR A 342 -32.14 -0.84 -5.51
C TYR A 342 -30.98 -1.71 -5.04
N SER A 343 -31.01 -2.98 -5.43
CA SER A 343 -30.02 -3.98 -5.03
C SER A 343 -29.12 -4.36 -6.20
N PHE A 344 -27.98 -3.69 -6.35
CA PHE A 344 -26.90 -4.10 -7.26
C PHE A 344 -25.71 -4.63 -6.46
N ALA A 345 -25.26 -5.84 -6.78
CA ALA A 345 -24.06 -6.43 -6.21
C ALA A 345 -22.91 -6.42 -7.20
N VAL A 346 -21.68 -6.33 -6.70
CA VAL A 346 -20.47 -6.50 -7.52
C VAL A 346 -20.54 -7.85 -8.22
N THR A 347 -20.20 -7.88 -9.51
CA THR A 347 -20.32 -9.01 -10.45
C THR A 347 -21.72 -9.33 -10.98
N ASP A 348 -22.75 -8.56 -10.61
CA ASP A 348 -24.07 -8.73 -11.21
C ASP A 348 -24.04 -8.41 -12.70
N GLN A 349 -24.64 -9.29 -13.50
CA GLN A 349 -24.92 -9.02 -14.90
C GLN A 349 -26.20 -8.19 -15.01
N VAL A 350 -26.05 -6.91 -15.39
CA VAL A 350 -27.20 -6.01 -15.52
C VAL A 350 -27.98 -6.33 -16.77
N LYS A 351 -29.29 -6.55 -16.60
CA LYS A 351 -30.22 -6.86 -17.70
C LYS A 351 -31.11 -5.66 -18.01
N ARG A 352 -31.15 -5.28 -19.28
CA ARG A 352 -32.10 -4.27 -19.78
C ARG A 352 -33.53 -4.81 -19.75
N PHE A 353 -34.50 -3.93 -19.53
CA PHE A 353 -35.93 -4.23 -19.63
C PHE A 353 -36.32 -4.69 -21.04
N VAL A 354 -35.73 -4.06 -22.04
CA VAL A 354 -35.82 -4.45 -23.46
C VAL A 354 -34.39 -4.63 -23.94
N ALA A 355 -34.01 -5.87 -24.24
CA ALA A 355 -32.72 -6.19 -24.82
C ALA A 355 -32.87 -6.44 -26.33
N SER A 356 -31.87 -6.02 -27.10
CA SER A 356 -31.68 -6.32 -28.52
C SER A 356 -30.47 -7.26 -28.68
N ALA A 357 -30.31 -7.88 -29.84
CA ALA A 357 -29.10 -8.63 -30.18
C ALA A 357 -27.82 -7.76 -30.10
N THR A 358 -27.96 -6.44 -30.24
CA THR A 358 -26.88 -5.45 -30.10
C THR A 358 -26.61 -5.02 -28.65
N SER A 359 -27.39 -5.50 -27.66
CA SER A 359 -27.21 -5.12 -26.25
C SER A 359 -26.01 -5.84 -25.64
N ARG A 360 -24.98 -5.07 -25.29
CA ARG A 360 -23.73 -5.60 -24.70
C ARG A 360 -23.92 -6.04 -23.25
N VAL A 361 -23.10 -7.01 -22.82
CA VAL A 361 -23.09 -7.50 -21.44
C VAL A 361 -22.43 -6.50 -20.51
N ALA A 362 -23.19 -6.02 -19.53
CA ALA A 362 -22.74 -5.07 -18.52
C ALA A 362 -22.58 -5.76 -17.16
N ILE A 363 -21.42 -5.63 -16.54
CA ILE A 363 -21.13 -6.19 -15.22
C ILE A 363 -20.98 -5.05 -14.21
N VAL A 364 -21.69 -5.13 -13.09
CA VAL A 364 -21.56 -4.16 -11.99
C VAL A 364 -20.21 -4.35 -11.32
N TYR A 365 -19.45 -3.27 -11.16
CA TYR A 365 -18.24 -3.29 -10.34
C TYR A 365 -18.42 -2.57 -9.00
N ASP A 366 -19.27 -1.54 -8.95
CA ASP A 366 -19.57 -0.80 -7.73
C ASP A 366 -20.96 -0.15 -7.82
N TRP A 367 -21.56 0.10 -6.66
CA TRP A 367 -22.87 0.71 -6.51
C TRP A 367 -22.87 1.63 -5.29
N ASP A 368 -23.04 2.93 -5.52
CA ASP A 368 -23.25 3.92 -4.46
C ASP A 368 -24.74 4.25 -4.32
N PRO A 369 -25.45 3.68 -3.34
CA PRO A 369 -26.88 3.90 -3.15
C PRO A 369 -27.21 5.30 -2.61
N ILE A 370 -26.23 6.07 -2.12
CA ILE A 370 -26.44 7.44 -1.63
C ILE A 370 -26.37 8.43 -2.78
N ALA A 371 -25.43 8.21 -3.71
CA ALA A 371 -25.26 9.05 -4.90
C ALA A 371 -26.13 8.59 -6.09
N HIS A 372 -26.76 7.42 -5.99
CA HIS A 372 -27.47 6.74 -7.07
C HIS A 372 -26.57 6.39 -8.25
N GLU A 373 -25.28 6.19 -8.00
CA GLU A 373 -24.26 6.00 -9.02
C GLU A 373 -23.94 4.51 -9.16
N LEU A 374 -24.29 3.95 -10.32
CA LEU A 374 -23.97 2.58 -10.71
C LEU A 374 -22.79 2.60 -11.66
N TYR A 375 -21.80 1.79 -11.33
CA TYR A 375 -20.58 1.70 -12.11
C TYR A 375 -20.41 0.33 -12.74
N LEU A 376 -20.14 0.34 -14.04
CA LEU A 376 -20.31 -0.81 -14.91
C LEU A 376 -19.07 -1.00 -15.77
N THR A 377 -18.63 -2.24 -15.94
CA THR A 377 -17.63 -2.60 -16.94
C THR A 377 -18.27 -3.43 -18.04
N PHE A 378 -17.77 -3.32 -19.26
CA PHE A 378 -18.09 -4.31 -20.28
C PHE A 378 -17.13 -5.50 -20.21
N GLU A 379 -17.67 -6.69 -20.42
CA GLU A 379 -16.89 -7.86 -20.79
C GLU A 379 -16.95 -7.92 -22.32
N VAL A 380 -15.79 -7.80 -22.99
CA VAL A 380 -15.72 -8.25 -24.39
C VAL A 380 -15.95 -9.73 -24.28
N ASP A 381 -17.07 -10.21 -24.81
CA ASP A 381 -17.23 -11.63 -24.98
C ASP A 381 -16.12 -12.05 -25.96
N GLU A 382 -15.03 -12.64 -25.45
CA GLU A 382 -13.99 -13.22 -26.29
C GLU A 382 -14.56 -14.33 -27.20
N LEU A 383 -15.81 -14.75 -26.94
CA LEU A 383 -16.60 -15.66 -27.76
C LEU A 383 -17.61 -14.97 -28.69
N ALA A 384 -17.68 -13.63 -28.77
CA ALA A 384 -18.51 -12.95 -29.77
C ALA A 384 -18.05 -13.24 -31.22
N PHE A 385 -16.80 -13.69 -31.42
CA PHE A 385 -16.32 -14.23 -32.69
C PHE A 385 -16.65 -15.72 -32.92
N ILE A 386 -17.15 -16.41 -31.89
CA ILE A 386 -17.36 -17.87 -31.85
C ILE A 386 -18.68 -18.21 -31.14
N ASP A 387 -19.77 -17.49 -31.40
CA ASP A 387 -21.10 -17.96 -31.01
C ASP A 387 -22.08 -17.97 -32.18
N GLY A 388 -21.87 -18.95 -33.05
CA GLY A 388 -22.91 -19.53 -33.90
C GLY A 388 -23.42 -20.85 -33.31
N GLY A 389 -23.61 -20.95 -31.99
CA GLY A 389 -24.06 -22.15 -31.31
C GLY A 389 -25.45 -22.02 -30.70
N ASN A 390 -26.42 -22.80 -31.19
CA ASN A 390 -27.71 -22.93 -30.51
C ASN A 390 -27.53 -23.60 -29.12
N SER A 391 -27.98 -22.94 -28.05
CA SER A 391 -27.94 -23.43 -26.66
C SER A 391 -28.60 -24.81 -26.42
N ALA A 392 -29.32 -25.37 -27.39
CA ALA A 392 -29.91 -26.71 -27.31
C ALA A 392 -28.94 -27.86 -27.66
N ASP A 393 -27.83 -27.60 -28.37
CA ASP A 393 -26.94 -28.66 -28.85
C ASP A 393 -25.81 -28.98 -27.86
N LYS A 394 -25.91 -30.14 -27.20
CA LYS A 394 -24.89 -30.68 -26.29
C LYS A 394 -23.84 -31.52 -27.02
N THR A 395 -23.35 -31.06 -28.16
CA THR A 395 -22.28 -31.77 -28.88
C THR A 395 -20.91 -31.24 -28.43
N ALA A 396 -19.96 -32.15 -28.18
CA ALA A 396 -18.58 -31.80 -27.79
C ALA A 396 -17.70 -31.41 -29.01
N SER A 397 -18.32 -31.22 -30.18
CA SER A 397 -17.66 -30.72 -31.38
C SER A 397 -17.93 -29.24 -31.51
N ILE A 398 -16.89 -28.42 -31.39
CA ILE A 398 -16.91 -27.02 -31.83
C ILE A 398 -17.21 -27.04 -33.34
N GLN A 399 -18.42 -26.66 -33.72
CA GLN A 399 -18.77 -26.43 -35.11
C GLN A 399 -18.62 -24.94 -35.40
N PHE A 400 -17.73 -24.61 -36.33
CA PHE A 400 -17.62 -23.26 -36.87
C PHE A 400 -18.83 -23.01 -37.77
N VAL A 401 -19.72 -22.10 -37.39
CA VAL A 401 -20.76 -21.57 -38.29
C VAL A 401 -20.21 -20.28 -38.89
N GLY A 402 -19.28 -20.42 -39.84
CA GLY A 402 -19.08 -19.36 -40.82
C GLY A 402 -20.20 -19.46 -41.85
N GLY A 403 -20.64 -18.33 -42.42
CA GLY A 403 -21.57 -18.33 -43.55
C GLY A 403 -21.10 -19.31 -44.63
N SER A 404 -21.96 -20.24 -45.03
CA SER A 404 -21.68 -21.08 -46.20
C SER A 404 -21.87 -20.25 -47.46
N ALA A 405 -21.39 -20.67 -48.63
CA ALA A 405 -21.68 -19.97 -49.89
C ALA A 405 -23.20 -19.86 -50.22
N GLN A 406 -24.07 -20.48 -49.42
CA GLN A 406 -25.53 -20.40 -49.51
C GLN A 406 -26.15 -19.43 -48.51
N SER A 407 -25.36 -18.82 -47.61
CA SER A 407 -25.84 -17.87 -46.62
C SER A 407 -26.17 -16.51 -47.22
N SER A 408 -26.04 -16.30 -48.53
CA SER A 408 -26.56 -15.14 -49.26
C SER A 408 -27.45 -15.59 -50.42
N GLY A 409 -28.47 -14.78 -50.73
CA GLY A 409 -29.34 -15.02 -51.89
C GLY A 409 -28.58 -14.91 -53.22
N THR A 410 -29.09 -15.55 -54.27
CA THR A 410 -28.52 -15.42 -55.63
C THR A 410 -28.44 -13.95 -56.05
N GLY A 411 -27.22 -13.43 -56.22
CA GLY A 411 -26.97 -12.03 -56.60
C GLY A 411 -26.74 -11.07 -55.43
N VAL A 412 -26.72 -11.56 -54.19
CA VAL A 412 -26.34 -10.80 -52.99
C VAL A 412 -24.89 -11.16 -52.64
N SER A 413 -23.99 -10.19 -52.79
CA SER A 413 -22.57 -10.35 -52.43
C SER A 413 -22.38 -9.91 -50.98
N PRO A 414 -21.75 -10.74 -50.12
CA PRO A 414 -21.47 -10.37 -48.73
C PRO A 414 -20.40 -9.28 -48.61
N HIS A 415 -19.61 -9.08 -49.66
CA HIS A 415 -18.68 -7.96 -49.80
C HIS A 415 -19.15 -7.04 -50.92
N VAL A 416 -19.05 -5.74 -50.73
CA VAL A 416 -19.27 -4.80 -51.82
C VAL A 416 -18.06 -4.81 -52.74
N ILE A 417 -18.31 -4.82 -54.05
CA ILE A 417 -17.27 -4.92 -55.08
C ILE A 417 -17.41 -3.72 -56.01
N ILE A 418 -16.36 -2.90 -56.05
CA ILE A 418 -16.28 -1.69 -56.86
C ILE A 418 -15.47 -1.92 -58.14
N ASP A 419 -15.74 -1.10 -59.17
CA ASP A 419 -14.94 -1.07 -60.39
C ASP A 419 -13.58 -0.42 -60.11
N SER A 420 -12.49 -1.19 -60.27
CA SER A 420 -11.13 -0.74 -60.00
C SER A 420 -10.19 -1.20 -61.11
N ALA A 421 -9.99 -0.34 -62.11
CA ALA A 421 -9.23 -0.68 -63.32
C ALA A 421 -7.76 -1.00 -63.00
N GLY A 422 -7.31 -2.20 -63.38
CA GLY A 422 -5.97 -2.70 -63.12
C GLY A 422 -5.80 -3.49 -61.82
N ASN A 423 -6.85 -3.62 -61.01
CA ASN A 423 -6.90 -4.52 -59.86
C ASN A 423 -7.81 -5.72 -60.17
N ASP A 424 -7.43 -6.91 -59.70
CA ASP A 424 -8.20 -8.14 -59.92
C ASP A 424 -8.45 -8.84 -58.58
N ILE A 425 -9.69 -9.30 -58.34
CA ILE A 425 -10.01 -10.16 -57.19
C ILE A 425 -9.74 -11.61 -57.59
N VAL A 426 -8.79 -12.26 -56.93
CA VAL A 426 -8.52 -13.70 -57.14
C VAL A 426 -9.64 -14.53 -56.55
N THR A 427 -10.25 -15.40 -57.36
CA THR A 427 -11.26 -16.36 -56.89
C THR A 427 -10.66 -17.75 -56.80
N PHE A 428 -10.76 -18.35 -55.61
CA PHE A 428 -10.27 -19.70 -55.32
C PHE A 428 -11.22 -20.79 -55.86
N THR A 429 -11.63 -20.67 -57.13
CA THR A 429 -12.35 -21.73 -57.85
C THR A 429 -11.38 -22.79 -58.34
N GLU A 430 -11.87 -23.97 -58.73
CA GLU A 430 -11.09 -24.94 -59.51
C GLU A 430 -11.61 -24.99 -60.95
N PRO A 431 -10.83 -24.55 -61.96
CA PRO A 431 -9.50 -23.93 -61.86
C PRO A 431 -9.54 -22.52 -61.25
N LEU A 432 -8.39 -22.07 -60.74
CA LEU A 432 -8.20 -20.71 -60.21
C LEU A 432 -8.65 -19.68 -61.25
N SER A 433 -9.44 -18.71 -60.81
CA SER A 433 -9.98 -17.66 -61.66
C SER A 433 -9.76 -16.29 -61.01
N ALA A 434 -10.11 -15.23 -61.73
CA ALA A 434 -10.06 -13.87 -61.22
C ALA A 434 -11.25 -13.07 -61.77
N ILE A 435 -11.78 -12.17 -60.94
CA ILE A 435 -12.72 -11.15 -61.38
C ILE A 435 -11.89 -9.93 -61.76
N LEU A 436 -11.83 -9.67 -63.07
CA LEU A 436 -10.94 -8.64 -63.62
C LEU A 436 -11.46 -7.23 -63.37
N ASN A 437 -10.55 -6.28 -63.11
CA ASN A 437 -10.85 -4.85 -62.91
C ASN A 437 -11.81 -4.57 -61.76
N LYS A 438 -11.74 -5.37 -60.70
CA LYS A 438 -12.58 -5.25 -59.51
C LYS A 438 -11.70 -5.18 -58.27
N ALA A 439 -12.17 -4.44 -57.27
CA ALA A 439 -11.64 -4.44 -55.92
C ALA A 439 -12.80 -4.59 -54.93
N PHE A 440 -12.49 -5.09 -53.74
CA PHE A 440 -13.42 -4.97 -52.63
C PHE A 440 -13.48 -3.51 -52.19
N GLU A 441 -14.67 -3.05 -51.83
CA GLU A 441 -14.85 -1.74 -51.21
C GLU A 441 -14.20 -1.75 -49.82
N ASP A 442 -13.48 -0.68 -49.51
CA ASP A 442 -12.79 -0.44 -48.25
C ASP A 442 -12.90 1.05 -47.81
N ASP A 443 -13.83 1.81 -48.41
CA ASP A 443 -13.94 3.27 -48.31
C ASP A 443 -15.37 3.80 -48.05
N ASP A 444 -16.31 2.92 -47.65
CA ASP A 444 -17.70 3.28 -47.36
C ASP A 444 -17.83 4.20 -46.11
N GLU A 445 -16.74 4.37 -45.33
CA GLU A 445 -16.63 5.34 -44.26
C GLU A 445 -16.37 6.74 -44.83
N LEU A 446 -17.46 7.48 -45.09
CA LEU A 446 -17.45 8.94 -45.28
C LEU A 446 -16.82 9.45 -46.61
N ASP A 447 -16.85 8.66 -47.69
CA ASP A 447 -16.20 8.98 -48.99
C ASP A 447 -14.67 9.26 -48.81
N GLY A 448 -14.04 8.49 -47.91
CA GLY A 448 -12.67 8.69 -47.42
C GLY A 448 -11.57 7.97 -48.23
N ALA A 449 -10.36 7.93 -47.67
CA ALA A 449 -9.30 7.04 -48.15
C ALA A 449 -9.37 5.76 -47.32
N GLY A 450 -9.61 4.61 -47.97
CA GLY A 450 -9.85 3.34 -47.29
C GLY A 450 -8.75 2.92 -46.31
N ASP A 451 -9.15 2.16 -45.30
CA ASP A 451 -8.29 1.76 -44.17
C ASP A 451 -7.49 0.47 -44.45
N GLY A 452 -7.75 -0.17 -45.59
CA GLY A 452 -7.11 -1.39 -46.07
C GLY A 452 -7.75 -2.67 -45.54
N ILE A 453 -8.92 -2.60 -44.90
CA ILE A 453 -9.74 -3.73 -44.46
C ILE A 453 -11.03 -3.75 -45.29
N ILE A 454 -11.46 -4.95 -45.69
CA ILE A 454 -12.59 -5.14 -46.60
C ILE A 454 -13.90 -5.15 -45.83
N ASP A 455 -14.89 -4.40 -46.31
CA ASP A 455 -16.22 -4.33 -45.71
C ASP A 455 -17.05 -5.62 -45.89
N LEU A 456 -17.85 -5.94 -44.86
CA LEU A 456 -18.79 -7.05 -44.86
C LEU A 456 -20.22 -6.56 -44.61
N VAL A 457 -21.10 -6.83 -45.58
CA VAL A 457 -22.51 -6.44 -45.57
C VAL A 457 -23.39 -7.68 -45.40
N ASN A 458 -24.12 -7.73 -44.29
CA ASN A 458 -25.03 -8.82 -43.97
C ASN A 458 -26.45 -8.63 -44.55
N THR A 459 -26.78 -7.45 -45.10
CA THR A 459 -28.09 -7.17 -45.71
C THR A 459 -28.43 -8.17 -46.82
N GLY A 460 -29.56 -8.88 -46.69
CA GLY A 460 -29.97 -9.92 -47.65
C GLY A 460 -29.22 -11.26 -47.53
N THR A 461 -28.48 -11.47 -46.43
CA THR A 461 -27.86 -12.75 -46.05
C THR A 461 -28.65 -13.43 -44.92
N GLU A 462 -28.32 -14.69 -44.59
CA GLU A 462 -28.84 -15.39 -43.41
C GLU A 462 -28.49 -14.68 -42.08
N PHE A 463 -27.53 -13.74 -42.13
CA PHE A 463 -27.06 -12.90 -41.02
C PHE A 463 -27.65 -11.48 -41.08
N GLU A 464 -28.73 -11.22 -41.83
CA GLU A 464 -29.32 -9.87 -42.02
C GLU A 464 -29.64 -9.10 -40.72
N ASN A 465 -29.76 -9.79 -39.59
CA ASN A 465 -30.00 -9.18 -38.28
C ASN A 465 -28.75 -9.05 -37.40
N ASP A 466 -27.60 -9.52 -37.88
CA ASP A 466 -26.29 -9.38 -37.24
C ASP A 466 -25.58 -8.14 -37.77
N THR A 467 -24.72 -7.55 -36.95
CA THR A 467 -24.03 -6.30 -37.29
C THR A 467 -23.11 -6.47 -38.50
N ASN A 468 -23.21 -5.57 -39.48
CA ASN A 468 -22.25 -5.49 -40.58
C ASN A 468 -20.86 -5.21 -40.01
N LEU A 469 -19.85 -5.94 -40.47
CA LEU A 469 -18.48 -5.71 -40.04
C LEU A 469 -17.84 -4.73 -41.01
N ASP A 470 -17.85 -3.47 -40.61
CA ASP A 470 -17.00 -2.42 -41.14
C ASP A 470 -15.57 -2.70 -40.62
N GLY A 471 -14.60 -2.68 -41.53
CA GLY A 471 -13.24 -3.14 -41.33
C GLY A 471 -12.55 -2.62 -40.07
N GLY A 472 -12.98 -1.48 -39.52
CA GLY A 472 -12.64 -1.01 -38.19
C GLY A 472 -11.14 -0.76 -37.98
N ILE A 473 -10.78 0.49 -37.66
CA ILE A 473 -9.40 0.86 -37.32
C ILE A 473 -8.81 -0.09 -36.25
N ALA A 474 -7.78 -0.87 -36.62
CA ALA A 474 -7.07 -1.82 -35.73
C ALA A 474 -6.51 -1.22 -34.42
N SER A 475 -6.59 0.12 -34.28
CA SER A 475 -6.12 0.89 -33.13
C SER A 475 -7.20 1.72 -32.45
N SER A 476 -8.49 1.47 -32.71
CA SER A 476 -9.56 2.13 -31.93
C SER A 476 -9.28 1.83 -30.45
N LYS A 477 -9.14 2.90 -29.65
CA LYS A 477 -8.65 2.87 -28.25
C LYS A 477 -9.42 1.87 -27.36
N TYR A 478 -10.58 1.41 -27.84
CA TYR A 478 -11.55 0.58 -27.13
C TYR A 478 -12.04 -0.66 -27.89
N GLY A 479 -11.49 -0.99 -29.07
CA GLY A 479 -11.92 -2.17 -29.85
C GLY A 479 -13.41 -2.16 -30.20
N ILE A 480 -13.99 -0.96 -30.32
CA ILE A 480 -15.38 -0.73 -30.70
C ILE A 480 -15.47 -0.45 -32.20
N GLU A 481 -16.52 -0.98 -32.82
CA GLU A 481 -16.99 -0.64 -34.18
C GLU A 481 -17.04 0.89 -34.39
N GLU A 482 -16.75 1.37 -35.61
CA GLU A 482 -17.21 2.68 -36.03
C GLU A 482 -18.73 2.62 -36.20
N GLU A 483 -19.46 3.36 -35.36
CA GLU A 483 -20.86 3.65 -35.66
C GLU A 483 -20.93 4.90 -36.54
N LEU A 484 -21.44 4.71 -37.75
CA LEU A 484 -22.04 5.73 -38.61
C LEU A 484 -22.64 6.89 -37.80
N GLY A 485 -22.04 8.08 -37.84
CA GLY A 485 -22.61 9.30 -37.27
C GLY A 485 -22.39 9.52 -35.76
N GLY A 486 -21.55 8.73 -35.10
CA GLY A 486 -20.83 9.18 -33.90
C GLY A 486 -21.57 9.18 -32.56
N GLN A 487 -22.43 8.19 -32.24
CA GLN A 487 -22.91 7.97 -30.87
C GLN A 487 -23.25 6.51 -30.51
N ASN A 488 -22.25 5.71 -30.15
CA ASN A 488 -22.31 4.88 -28.92
C ASN A 488 -20.92 4.73 -28.30
N ILE A 489 -20.51 5.80 -27.64
CA ILE A 489 -19.40 5.83 -26.69
C ILE A 489 -19.88 5.49 -25.26
N THR A 490 -21.00 4.77 -25.13
CA THR A 490 -21.76 4.59 -23.87
C THR A 490 -22.46 3.24 -23.86
N LEU A 491 -22.33 2.47 -22.78
CA LEU A 491 -22.94 1.15 -22.60
C LEU A 491 -24.45 1.23 -22.30
N PHE A 492 -24.91 2.28 -21.64
CA PHE A 492 -26.32 2.62 -21.42
C PHE A 492 -26.56 4.08 -21.77
N GLN A 493 -27.80 4.42 -22.09
CA GLN A 493 -28.25 5.77 -22.37
C GLN A 493 -29.25 6.23 -21.31
N ALA A 494 -29.47 7.55 -21.23
CA ALA A 494 -30.58 8.08 -20.45
C ALA A 494 -31.91 7.45 -20.91
N ALA A 495 -32.79 7.17 -19.95
CA ALA A 495 -34.05 6.45 -20.07
C ALA A 495 -33.96 4.92 -20.25
N ASP A 496 -32.77 4.33 -20.34
CA ASP A 496 -32.63 2.87 -20.27
C ASP A 496 -33.17 2.35 -18.93
N LYS A 497 -33.79 1.17 -18.95
CA LYS A 497 -34.36 0.54 -17.77
C LYS A 497 -33.64 -0.76 -17.45
N LEU A 498 -33.24 -0.93 -16.20
CA LEU A 498 -32.35 -1.98 -15.72
C LEU A 498 -33.04 -2.75 -14.60
N TYR A 499 -33.01 -4.08 -14.68
CA TYR A 499 -33.42 -4.91 -13.55
C TYR A 499 -32.32 -4.94 -12.49
N ASP A 500 -32.71 -4.78 -11.23
CA ASP A 500 -31.81 -5.00 -10.09
C ASP A 500 -31.80 -6.49 -9.67
N GLY A 501 -30.93 -6.83 -8.71
CA GLY A 501 -30.78 -8.17 -8.15
C GLY A 501 -31.79 -8.52 -7.05
N ALA A 502 -32.81 -7.68 -6.80
CA ALA A 502 -33.81 -7.96 -5.76
C ALA A 502 -34.72 -9.14 -6.15
N ASN A 503 -35.39 -9.73 -5.17
CA ASN A 503 -36.42 -10.74 -5.40
C ASN A 503 -37.73 -10.35 -4.70
N PRO A 504 -38.77 -9.92 -5.44
CA PRO A 504 -38.84 -9.81 -6.91
C PRO A 504 -37.94 -8.68 -7.46
N PRO A 505 -37.45 -8.79 -8.71
CA PRO A 505 -36.63 -7.74 -9.33
C PRO A 505 -37.37 -6.42 -9.45
N GLN A 506 -36.69 -5.34 -9.08
CA GLN A 506 -37.12 -3.97 -9.28
C GLN A 506 -36.54 -3.40 -10.57
N LEU A 507 -37.16 -2.33 -11.06
CA LEU A 507 -36.79 -1.70 -12.32
C LEU A 507 -36.27 -0.29 -12.08
N ALA A 508 -34.97 -0.10 -12.25
CA ALA A 508 -34.32 1.20 -12.20
C ALA A 508 -34.28 1.84 -13.59
N THR A 509 -34.39 3.16 -13.65
CA THR A 509 -34.27 3.97 -14.87
C THR A 509 -32.99 4.77 -14.81
N VAL A 510 -32.19 4.73 -15.86
CA VAL A 510 -31.00 5.57 -16.03
C VAL A 510 -31.46 7.00 -16.28
N VAL A 511 -31.07 7.92 -15.40
CA VAL A 511 -31.36 9.36 -15.52
C VAL A 511 -30.30 10.05 -16.37
N THR A 512 -29.03 9.75 -16.09
CA THR A 512 -27.87 10.25 -16.83
C THR A 512 -26.88 9.13 -17.05
N ALA A 513 -26.28 9.09 -18.24
CA ALA A 513 -25.22 8.16 -18.59
C ALA A 513 -23.96 8.94 -18.97
N GLY A 514 -22.85 8.66 -18.30
CA GLY A 514 -21.53 9.21 -18.65
C GLY A 514 -20.96 8.51 -19.88
N VAL A 515 -20.00 9.14 -20.54
CA VAL A 515 -19.24 8.58 -21.65
C VAL A 515 -18.20 7.58 -21.12
N LEU A 516 -17.81 6.61 -21.95
CA LEU A 516 -16.70 5.71 -21.65
C LEU A 516 -15.40 6.50 -21.44
N GLY A 517 -14.79 6.35 -20.26
CA GLY A 517 -13.57 7.07 -19.88
C GLY A 517 -13.80 8.50 -19.34
N ASP A 518 -15.06 8.90 -19.11
CA ASP A 518 -15.34 10.09 -18.30
C ASP A 518 -14.86 9.88 -16.87
N GLY A 519 -14.23 10.89 -16.29
CA GLY A 519 -13.86 10.88 -14.88
C GLY A 519 -15.00 11.31 -13.96
N ASP A 520 -14.72 11.41 -12.66
CA ASP A 520 -15.66 11.98 -11.71
C ASP A 520 -15.63 13.52 -11.75
N THR A 521 -16.74 14.14 -11.32
CA THR A 521 -16.73 15.57 -11.02
C THR A 521 -16.05 15.82 -9.69
N HIS A 522 -15.02 16.66 -9.66
CA HIS A 522 -14.35 17.05 -8.42
C HIS A 522 -14.58 18.53 -8.13
N VAL A 523 -15.10 18.81 -6.95
CA VAL A 523 -15.30 20.19 -6.48
C VAL A 523 -14.07 20.65 -5.71
N SER A 524 -13.57 21.83 -6.06
CA SER A 524 -12.46 22.47 -5.36
C SER A 524 -12.91 23.02 -4.02
N LEU A 525 -12.22 22.61 -2.96
CA LEU A 525 -12.41 23.08 -1.60
C LEU A 525 -11.17 23.85 -1.16
N ALA A 526 -11.37 24.96 -0.46
CA ALA A 526 -10.27 25.75 0.07
C ALA A 526 -10.60 26.41 1.40
N ALA A 527 -9.57 26.65 2.19
CA ALA A 527 -9.60 27.38 3.45
C ALA A 527 -8.77 28.66 3.28
N ILE A 528 -9.43 29.82 3.26
CA ILE A 528 -8.80 31.12 3.07
C ILE A 528 -8.57 31.78 4.42
N ALA A 529 -7.32 31.96 4.81
CA ALA A 529 -6.96 32.68 6.02
C ALA A 529 -7.02 34.19 5.78
N VAL A 530 -7.79 34.90 6.60
CA VAL A 530 -7.97 36.35 6.54
C VAL A 530 -7.79 37.04 7.88
N ARG A 531 -7.41 38.33 7.84
CA ARG A 531 -7.35 39.25 8.98
C ARG A 531 -8.00 40.60 8.66
N ASN A 532 -8.05 41.49 9.64
CA ASN A 532 -8.55 42.86 9.49
C ASN A 532 -9.95 42.92 8.87
N ARG A 533 -10.82 42.03 9.34
CA ARG A 533 -12.19 41.96 8.84
C ARG A 533 -12.98 43.21 9.22
N ASN A 534 -13.88 43.65 8.34
CA ASN A 534 -14.86 44.65 8.71
C ASN A 534 -15.94 44.05 9.64
N ALA A 535 -16.83 44.89 10.15
CA ALA A 535 -17.90 44.46 11.06
C ALA A 535 -18.99 43.59 10.38
N SER A 536 -19.00 43.50 9.05
CA SER A 536 -19.98 42.72 8.30
C SER A 536 -19.65 41.22 8.35
N ALA A 537 -20.69 40.40 8.49
CA ALA A 537 -20.57 38.95 8.46
C ALA A 537 -20.71 38.42 7.03
N PHE A 538 -19.89 37.42 6.67
CA PHE A 538 -20.07 36.70 5.41
C PHE A 538 -21.37 35.88 5.45
N ALA A 539 -22.13 35.90 4.35
CA ALA A 539 -23.36 35.16 4.19
C ALA A 539 -23.10 33.79 3.56
N VAL A 540 -23.63 32.71 4.15
CA VAL A 540 -23.49 31.35 3.61
C VAL A 540 -24.04 31.30 2.19
N ASN A 541 -23.31 30.59 1.31
CA ASN A 541 -23.53 30.48 -0.13
C ASN A 541 -23.33 31.76 -0.95
N GLU A 542 -22.79 32.84 -0.36
CA GLU A 542 -22.41 34.00 -1.15
C GLU A 542 -21.10 33.78 -1.92
N ILE A 543 -20.94 34.50 -3.03
CA ILE A 543 -19.66 34.54 -3.76
C ILE A 543 -18.70 35.47 -3.01
N VAL A 544 -17.52 34.95 -2.69
CA VAL A 544 -16.37 35.75 -2.28
C VAL A 544 -15.44 35.97 -3.46
N THR A 545 -14.85 37.16 -3.54
CA THR A 545 -13.97 37.56 -4.64
C THR A 545 -12.69 38.19 -4.11
N GLY A 546 -11.54 37.73 -4.61
CA GLY A 546 -10.27 38.42 -4.45
C GLY A 546 -10.24 39.67 -5.33
N GLN A 547 -10.15 40.84 -4.72
CA GLN A 547 -10.32 42.11 -5.44
C GLN A 547 -9.19 42.40 -6.44
N THR A 548 -8.00 41.80 -6.28
CA THR A 548 -6.88 42.00 -7.20
C THR A 548 -6.72 40.83 -8.16
N SER A 549 -6.83 39.60 -7.66
CA SER A 549 -6.74 38.39 -8.48
C SER A 549 -7.97 38.16 -9.36
N GLY A 550 -9.14 38.64 -8.93
CA GLY A 550 -10.43 38.35 -9.56
C GLY A 550 -10.90 36.92 -9.35
N VAL A 551 -10.17 36.10 -8.58
CA VAL A 551 -10.55 34.71 -8.27
C VAL A 551 -11.77 34.71 -7.38
N THR A 552 -12.71 33.80 -7.65
CA THR A 552 -13.95 33.69 -6.90
C THR A 552 -14.10 32.31 -6.27
N ALA A 553 -14.90 32.23 -5.21
CA ALA A 553 -15.33 30.97 -4.61
C ALA A 553 -16.66 31.18 -3.87
N THR A 554 -17.38 30.12 -3.56
CA THR A 554 -18.62 30.15 -2.77
C THR A 554 -18.30 29.94 -1.30
N PHE A 555 -18.71 30.87 -0.45
CA PHE A 555 -18.49 30.81 1.00
C PHE A 555 -19.41 29.78 1.67
N THR A 556 -18.85 28.89 2.48
CA THR A 556 -19.62 27.83 3.17
C THR A 556 -19.61 28.02 4.69
N GLY A 557 -18.57 28.61 5.25
CA GLY A 557 -18.50 28.85 6.69
C GLY A 557 -17.23 29.54 7.12
N ILE A 558 -17.18 29.93 8.39
CA ILE A 558 -16.05 30.63 8.98
C ILE A 558 -15.70 30.01 10.32
N THR A 559 -14.40 29.88 10.59
CA THR A 559 -13.87 29.44 11.88
C THR A 559 -12.81 30.41 12.37
N ALA A 560 -12.53 30.42 13.68
CA ALA A 560 -11.42 31.18 14.23
C ALA A 560 -10.10 30.50 13.84
N GLY A 561 -9.10 31.29 13.45
CA GLY A 561 -7.74 30.80 13.21
C GLY A 561 -6.94 30.67 14.50
N ASP A 562 -5.70 30.17 14.38
CA ASP A 562 -4.82 29.91 15.53
C ASP A 562 -4.30 31.17 16.21
N ARG A 563 -4.33 32.32 15.51
CA ARG A 563 -3.87 33.61 16.04
C ARG A 563 -5.04 34.55 16.30
N ASP A 564 -4.89 35.39 17.31
CA ASP A 564 -5.91 36.38 17.63
C ASP A 564 -6.20 37.31 16.44
N GLY A 565 -7.49 37.51 16.16
CA GLY A 565 -7.98 38.27 15.00
C GLY A 565 -7.85 37.59 13.63
N GLU A 566 -7.38 36.34 13.56
CA GLU A 566 -7.33 35.54 12.34
C GLU A 566 -8.60 34.69 12.19
N PHE A 567 -9.09 34.59 10.95
CA PHE A 567 -10.27 33.79 10.63
C PHE A 567 -10.00 32.95 9.38
N ILE A 568 -10.57 31.75 9.35
CA ILE A 568 -10.50 30.84 8.21
C ILE A 568 -11.88 30.82 7.54
N LEU A 569 -11.94 31.33 6.31
CA LEU A 569 -13.11 31.25 5.45
C LEU A 569 -13.05 29.92 4.69
N ASN A 570 -13.96 29.02 5.00
CA ASN A 570 -14.15 27.80 4.21
C ASN A 570 -14.95 28.15 2.96
N VAL A 571 -14.43 27.74 1.81
CA VAL A 571 -15.04 28.01 0.52
C VAL A 571 -15.04 26.75 -0.35
N THR A 572 -15.95 26.73 -1.32
CA THR A 572 -16.11 25.68 -2.32
C THR A 572 -16.23 26.29 -3.71
N GLY A 573 -15.91 25.54 -4.77
CA GLY A 573 -16.11 25.98 -6.14
C GLY A 573 -15.20 27.15 -6.53
N VAL A 574 -13.90 27.04 -6.23
CA VAL A 574 -12.90 28.02 -6.65
C VAL A 574 -12.92 28.15 -8.18
N THR A 575 -12.98 29.38 -8.66
CA THR A 575 -13.01 29.71 -10.08
C THR A 575 -11.92 30.72 -10.39
N ALA A 576 -11.02 30.36 -11.31
CA ALA A 576 -9.96 31.24 -11.78
C ALA A 576 -10.53 32.46 -12.52
N SER A 577 -9.79 33.55 -12.50
CA SER A 577 -10.05 34.69 -13.37
C SER A 577 -9.26 34.55 -14.67
N ASN A 578 -9.48 35.48 -15.59
CA ASN A 578 -8.69 35.55 -16.83
C ASN A 578 -7.20 35.88 -16.60
N THR A 579 -6.83 36.34 -15.40
CA THR A 579 -5.48 36.83 -15.08
C THR A 579 -4.80 36.05 -13.96
N ALA A 580 -5.55 35.30 -13.14
CA ALA A 580 -5.02 34.57 -12.01
C ALA A 580 -5.81 33.28 -11.72
N VAL A 581 -5.08 32.24 -11.34
CA VAL A 581 -5.64 30.93 -10.94
C VAL A 581 -5.67 30.75 -9.41
N LYS A 582 -5.16 31.72 -8.64
CA LYS A 582 -5.10 31.71 -7.18
C LYS A 582 -5.40 33.07 -6.58
N PHE A 583 -5.88 33.08 -5.35
CA PHE A 583 -5.93 34.28 -4.53
C PHE A 583 -4.52 34.83 -4.30
N ALA A 584 -4.36 36.14 -4.42
CA ALA A 584 -3.09 36.84 -4.26
C ALA A 584 -2.84 37.18 -2.79
N ALA A 585 -1.63 36.90 -2.29
CA ALA A 585 -1.24 37.23 -0.93
C ALA A 585 -1.42 38.73 -0.62
N GLY A 586 -2.11 39.05 0.47
CA GLY A 586 -2.36 40.42 0.91
C GLY A 586 -3.51 41.13 0.19
N GLU A 587 -4.23 40.48 -0.71
CA GLU A 587 -5.40 41.09 -1.36
C GLU A 587 -6.63 41.16 -0.44
N THR A 588 -7.59 42.02 -0.76
CA THR A 588 -8.87 42.03 -0.05
C THR A 588 -9.79 40.95 -0.62
N ILE A 589 -10.26 40.05 0.24
CA ILE A 589 -11.37 39.14 -0.04
C ILE A 589 -12.67 39.85 0.33
N GLN A 590 -13.63 39.90 -0.60
CA GLN A 590 -14.92 40.56 -0.41
C GLN A 590 -16.08 39.61 -0.70
N GLY A 591 -17.04 39.54 0.21
CA GLY A 591 -18.34 38.90 0.00
C GLY A 591 -19.25 39.82 -0.82
N GLN A 592 -19.74 39.34 -1.96
CA GLN A 592 -20.51 40.14 -2.92
C GLN A 592 -21.90 40.52 -2.41
N GLY A 593 -22.54 39.66 -1.60
CA GLY A 593 -23.86 39.93 -1.07
C GLY A 593 -23.82 40.72 0.24
N SER A 594 -22.91 40.34 1.13
CA SER A 594 -22.80 40.90 2.49
C SER A 594 -21.98 42.18 2.59
N GLY A 595 -21.09 42.43 1.62
CA GLY A 595 -20.06 43.46 1.73
C GLY A 595 -19.03 43.17 2.83
N ALA A 596 -18.98 41.94 3.36
CA ALA A 596 -17.95 41.53 4.30
C ALA A 596 -16.59 41.54 3.63
N THR A 597 -15.57 42.02 4.34
CA THR A 597 -14.20 42.07 3.83
C THR A 597 -13.22 41.44 4.81
N GLY A 598 -12.09 40.96 4.28
CA GLY A 598 -10.93 40.52 5.04
C GLY A 598 -9.68 40.53 4.16
N VAL A 599 -8.53 40.84 4.74
CA VAL A 599 -7.24 40.82 4.04
C VAL A 599 -6.70 39.40 4.02
N HIS A 600 -6.47 38.88 2.82
CA HIS A 600 -5.90 37.55 2.56
C HIS A 600 -4.49 37.40 3.12
N ILE A 601 -4.22 36.25 3.73
CA ILE A 601 -2.89 35.87 4.21
C ILE A 601 -2.35 34.72 3.37
N PHE A 602 -3.08 33.61 3.37
CA PHE A 602 -2.78 32.42 2.58
C PHE A 602 -4.08 31.65 2.31
N THR A 603 -4.03 30.75 1.33
CA THR A 603 -5.13 29.81 1.05
C THR A 603 -4.55 28.40 1.11
N GLU A 604 -5.20 27.51 1.86
CA GLU A 604 -4.96 26.07 1.78
C GLU A 604 -6.03 25.44 0.88
N TYR A 605 -5.61 24.77 -0.19
CA TYR A 605 -6.50 24.01 -1.07
C TYR A 605 -6.65 22.60 -0.53
N THR A 606 -7.84 22.27 -0.03
CA THR A 606 -8.06 21.06 0.78
C THR A 606 -8.53 19.86 -0.05
N THR A 607 -8.98 20.06 -1.29
CA THR A 607 -9.15 18.97 -2.26
C THR A 607 -7.79 18.50 -2.75
N ARG A 608 -7.28 17.44 -2.12
CA ARG A 608 -5.93 16.92 -2.34
C ARG A 608 -5.86 16.01 -3.56
N VAL A 609 -4.85 16.26 -4.38
CA VAL A 609 -4.38 15.40 -5.46
C VAL A 609 -3.10 14.73 -4.96
N ARG A 610 -3.03 13.41 -5.00
CA ARG A 610 -1.92 12.59 -4.46
C ARG A 610 -1.24 11.88 -5.62
N ASN A 611 0.09 11.87 -5.72
CA ASN A 611 0.73 11.04 -6.74
C ASN A 611 0.50 9.54 -6.46
N GLU A 612 0.36 8.74 -7.50
CA GLU A 612 0.37 7.27 -7.39
C GLU A 612 1.62 6.71 -8.05
N ASP A 613 2.00 5.51 -7.63
CA ASP A 613 3.00 4.72 -8.36
C ASP A 613 2.39 4.25 -9.69
N ASP A 614 3.25 4.06 -10.69
CA ASP A 614 2.86 3.61 -12.03
C ASP A 614 2.37 2.15 -12.07
#